data_AF-A0A0M3K6L8-F1
#
_entry.id   AF-A0A0M3K6L8-F1
#
_cell.length_a   1.000
_cell.length_b   1.000
_cell.length_c   1.000
_cell.angle_alpha   90.00
_cell.angle_beta   90.00
_cell.angle_gamma   90.00
#
_symmetry.space_group_name_H-M   'P 1'
#
loop_
_entity.id
_entity.type
_entity.pdbx_description
1 polymer ?
#
loop_
_entity_poly.entity_id
_entity_poly.type
_entity_poly.pdbx_seq_one_letter_code
_entity_poly.pdbx_strand_id
1 'polypeptide(L)'
;MLDIDVIGTVHENLRKGRIDREQKRIAKVVNSVQTDPYRYKWTLNQGNFCNAYYSDLKYLIVVHSATGHFDRRRMLRRIYGLHFYETHRCAILFVLGQPTEKSVQKRIHKEAYQYKDIIQQDFVDSYRNLTWKALAWLRFVDERCKRVKFIIKIDDDVIFNIFTVIDFLKSIESTQKDEVEPRIICRVIRNRKIGRKRGNKWCSIGYSLLCSS
;
A
#
# COMPACT_ATOMS: atom_id res chain seq x y z
N MET A 1 7.87 1.47 12.69
CA MET A 1 7.81 2.94 12.86
C MET A 1 8.22 3.48 11.50
N LEU A 2 7.30 4.02 10.72
CA LEU A 2 7.71 4.72 9.50
C LEU A 2 8.44 5.97 9.97
N ASP A 3 9.76 5.88 10.02
CA ASP A 3 10.60 6.97 10.51
C ASP A 3 10.36 8.22 9.65
N ILE A 4 10.04 9.29 10.37
CA ILE A 4 10.14 10.68 9.94
C ILE A 4 11.56 11.00 9.39
N ASP A 5 12.54 10.12 9.61
CA ASP A 5 13.92 10.23 9.15
C ASP A 5 14.11 10.16 7.63
N VAL A 6 13.16 9.64 6.84
CA VAL A 6 13.28 9.74 5.36
C VAL A 6 13.11 11.20 4.93
N ILE A 7 12.25 11.97 5.60
CA ILE A 7 12.10 13.41 5.38
C ILE A 7 13.28 14.16 6.02
N GLY A 8 13.73 13.73 7.20
CA GLY A 8 14.91 14.27 7.88
C GLY A 8 16.19 14.19 7.05
N THR A 9 16.44 13.05 6.41
CA THR A 9 17.61 12.82 5.54
C THR A 9 17.60 13.73 4.31
N VAL A 10 16.43 14.03 3.74
CA VAL A 10 16.30 15.00 2.65
C VAL A 10 16.56 16.43 3.14
N HIS A 11 16.07 16.78 4.33
CA HIS A 11 16.27 18.11 4.94
C HIS A 11 17.72 18.38 5.34
N GLU A 12 18.44 17.36 5.78
CA GLU A 12 19.87 17.47 6.13
C GLU A 12 20.75 17.57 4.88
N ASN A 13 20.39 16.88 3.79
CA ASN A 13 21.04 17.02 2.49
C ASN A 13 20.77 18.39 1.82
N LEU A 14 19.62 19.00 2.07
CA LEU A 14 19.30 20.38 1.65
C LEU A 14 20.22 21.41 2.32
N ARG A 15 20.58 21.22 3.60
CA ARG A 15 21.50 22.10 4.34
C ARG A 15 22.97 21.96 3.89
N LYS A 16 23.40 20.79 3.43
CA LYS A 16 24.79 20.51 3.02
C LYS A 16 25.11 20.88 1.56
N GLY A 17 24.19 21.53 0.83
CA GLY A 17 24.45 22.12 -0.50
C GLY A 17 24.80 21.14 -1.62
N ARG A 18 24.66 19.82 -1.40
CA ARG A 18 25.20 18.75 -2.25
C ARG A 18 24.22 18.23 -3.32
N ILE A 19 23.24 19.05 -3.68
CA ILE A 19 22.09 18.65 -4.49
C ILE A 19 22.17 19.32 -5.87
N ASP A 20 22.34 18.50 -6.91
CA ASP A 20 22.32 18.88 -8.32
C ASP A 20 20.95 19.51 -8.73
N ARG A 21 20.93 20.28 -9.83
CA ARG A 21 19.75 20.94 -10.41
C ARG A 21 18.59 19.96 -10.67
N GLU A 22 18.87 18.71 -11.04
CA GLU A 22 17.87 17.66 -11.22
C GLU A 22 17.19 17.32 -9.88
N GLN A 23 17.99 17.08 -8.84
CA GLN A 23 17.50 16.74 -7.51
C GLN A 23 16.77 17.92 -6.83
N LYS A 24 17.17 19.18 -7.10
CA LYS A 24 16.39 20.37 -6.67
C LYS A 24 15.04 20.46 -7.38
N ARG A 25 14.96 20.09 -8.67
CA ARG A 25 13.70 20.00 -9.41
C ARG A 25 12.81 18.90 -8.87
N ILE A 26 13.37 17.73 -8.57
CA ILE A 26 12.66 16.61 -7.93
C ILE A 26 12.13 17.04 -6.55
N ALA A 27 12.97 17.65 -5.71
CA ALA A 27 12.54 18.16 -4.40
C ALA A 27 11.41 19.20 -4.52
N LYS A 28 11.47 20.09 -5.53
CA LYS A 28 10.40 21.06 -5.81
C LYS A 28 9.10 20.39 -6.26
N VAL A 29 9.18 19.35 -7.09
CA VAL A 29 8.00 18.57 -7.53
C VAL A 29 7.43 17.76 -6.37
N VAL A 30 8.27 17.06 -5.60
CA VAL A 30 7.86 16.32 -4.39
C VAL A 30 7.20 17.26 -3.38
N ASN A 31 7.75 18.45 -3.17
CA ASN A 31 7.13 19.47 -2.31
C ASN A 31 5.83 20.05 -2.89
N SER A 32 5.65 20.05 -4.22
CA SER A 32 4.40 20.48 -4.86
C SER A 32 3.31 19.39 -4.88
N VAL A 33 3.71 18.13 -4.78
CA VAL A 33 2.81 16.97 -4.61
C VAL A 33 2.57 16.82 -3.11
N GLN A 34 1.71 17.67 -2.56
CA GLN A 34 1.34 17.66 -1.15
C GLN A 34 0.44 16.45 -0.85
N THR A 35 1.03 15.25 -0.84
CA THR A 35 0.36 14.01 -0.41
C THR A 35 0.38 13.91 1.10
N ASP A 36 -0.51 14.65 1.75
CA ASP A 36 -0.76 14.53 3.18
C ASP A 36 -1.50 13.20 3.47
N PRO A 37 -0.89 12.20 4.15
CA PRO A 37 -1.54 10.94 4.49
C PRO A 37 -2.74 11.11 5.45
N TYR A 38 -2.88 12.28 6.07
CA TYR A 38 -3.99 12.62 6.96
C TYR A 38 -5.13 13.39 6.27
N ARG A 39 -4.96 13.73 4.98
CA ARG A 39 -5.95 14.48 4.20
C ARG A 39 -7.35 13.88 4.23
N TYR A 40 -7.43 12.55 4.15
CA TYR A 40 -8.69 11.81 4.13
C TYR A 40 -8.93 11.11 5.47
N LYS A 41 -10.20 11.09 5.89
CA LYS A 41 -10.66 10.51 7.14
C LYS A 41 -11.10 9.07 6.93
N TRP A 42 -11.06 8.29 8.00
CA TRP A 42 -11.52 6.91 7.97
C TRP A 42 -13.06 6.83 7.89
N THR A 43 -13.59 6.18 6.85
CA THR A 43 -14.99 5.74 6.79
C THR A 43 -15.15 4.39 7.47
N LEU A 44 -14.20 3.48 7.24
CA LEU A 44 -14.11 2.19 7.89
C LEU A 44 -12.70 2.03 8.44
N ASN A 45 -12.61 1.96 9.77
CA ASN A 45 -11.36 1.80 10.48
C ASN A 45 -11.37 0.48 11.25
N GLN A 46 -10.59 -0.51 10.80
CA GLN A 46 -10.44 -1.79 11.48
C GLN A 46 -9.31 -1.71 12.51
N GLY A 47 -9.40 -0.78 13.46
CA GLY A 47 -8.31 -0.53 14.43
C GLY A 47 -7.88 -1.75 15.27
N ASN A 48 -8.79 -2.72 15.40
CA ASN A 48 -8.56 -3.98 16.12
C ASN A 48 -7.95 -5.10 15.26
N PHE A 49 -7.73 -4.87 13.96
CA PHE A 49 -7.24 -5.89 13.03
C PHE A 49 -5.94 -6.53 13.49
N CYS A 50 -4.87 -5.75 13.70
CA CYS A 50 -3.55 -6.26 14.08
C CYS A 50 -3.37 -6.53 15.58
N ASN A 51 -4.37 -6.21 16.43
CA ASN A 51 -4.22 -6.29 17.89
C ASN A 51 -5.18 -7.28 18.54
N ALA A 52 -6.45 -7.32 18.13
CA ALA A 52 -7.44 -8.23 18.70
C ALA A 52 -7.71 -9.44 17.79
N TYR A 53 -7.85 -9.20 16.48
CA TYR A 53 -8.19 -10.27 15.54
C TYR A 53 -6.95 -11.05 15.07
N TYR A 54 -5.85 -10.35 14.82
CA TYR A 54 -4.60 -10.92 14.34
C TYR A 54 -3.41 -10.46 15.21
N SER A 55 -3.40 -10.88 16.48
CA SER A 55 -2.47 -10.37 17.50
C SER A 55 -0.99 -10.72 17.23
N ASP A 56 -0.69 -11.86 16.62
CA ASP A 56 0.67 -12.31 16.32
C ASP A 56 1.00 -12.34 14.82
N LEU A 57 0.32 -11.47 14.07
CA LEU A 57 0.50 -11.27 12.63
C LEU A 57 1.95 -10.92 12.27
N LYS A 58 2.54 -11.71 11.37
CA LYS A 58 3.90 -11.50 10.84
C LYS A 58 3.90 -11.01 9.40
N TYR A 59 3.01 -11.53 8.57
CA TYR A 59 2.91 -11.20 7.15
C TYR A 59 1.54 -10.59 6.85
N LEU A 60 1.51 -9.44 6.16
CA LEU A 60 0.25 -8.78 5.81
C LEU A 60 0.12 -8.68 4.29
N ILE A 61 -0.94 -9.25 3.73
CA ILE A 61 -1.31 -9.07 2.34
C ILE A 61 -2.25 -7.87 2.26
N VAL A 62 -1.81 -6.80 1.60
CA VAL A 62 -2.60 -5.60 1.35
C VAL A 62 -3.13 -5.64 -0.08
N VAL A 63 -4.45 -5.57 -0.22
CA VAL A 63 -5.12 -5.66 -1.52
C VAL A 63 -5.79 -4.33 -1.86
N HIS A 64 -5.37 -3.72 -2.96
CA HIS A 64 -6.15 -2.64 -3.57
C HIS A 64 -7.34 -3.26 -4.31
N SER A 65 -8.55 -3.01 -3.82
CA SER A 65 -9.77 -3.54 -4.43
C SER A 65 -10.76 -2.44 -4.78
N ALA A 66 -11.44 -2.54 -5.91
CA ALA A 66 -12.50 -1.62 -6.27
C ALA A 66 -13.75 -1.88 -5.42
N THR A 67 -14.50 -0.83 -5.11
CA THR A 67 -15.71 -0.92 -4.26
C THR A 67 -16.71 -1.98 -4.72
N GLY A 68 -16.92 -2.13 -6.02
CA GLY A 68 -17.82 -3.13 -6.61
C GLY A 68 -17.30 -4.57 -6.67
N HIS A 69 -16.02 -4.84 -6.38
CA HIS A 69 -15.39 -6.14 -6.57
C HIS A 69 -15.60 -7.13 -5.41
N PHE A 70 -16.85 -7.28 -4.95
CA PHE A 70 -17.20 -8.16 -3.83
C PHE A 70 -16.79 -9.63 -4.07
N ASP A 71 -17.00 -10.15 -5.27
CA ASP A 71 -16.70 -11.55 -5.58
C ASP A 71 -15.20 -11.81 -5.67
N ARG A 72 -14.40 -10.84 -6.13
CA ARG A 72 -12.93 -10.93 -6.11
C ARG A 72 -12.41 -10.98 -4.68
N ARG A 73 -12.90 -10.09 -3.81
CA ARG A 73 -12.54 -10.12 -2.39
C ARG A 73 -12.95 -11.44 -1.73
N ARG A 74 -14.16 -11.93 -2.01
CA ARG A 74 -14.61 -13.26 -1.53
C ARG A 74 -13.69 -14.39 -1.98
N MET A 75 -13.27 -14.38 -3.25
CA MET A 75 -12.36 -15.39 -3.78
C MET A 75 -10.98 -15.29 -3.12
N LEU A 76 -10.40 -14.08 -2.98
CA LEU A 76 -9.13 -13.89 -2.28
C LEU A 76 -9.19 -14.30 -0.81
N ARG A 77 -10.32 -14.11 -0.10
CA ARG A 77 -10.52 -14.65 1.26
C ARG A 77 -10.54 -16.17 1.30
N ARG A 78 -11.01 -16.85 0.25
CA ARG A 78 -10.95 -18.32 0.17
C ARG A 78 -9.52 -18.80 -0.03
N ILE A 79 -8.72 -18.06 -0.81
CA ILE A 79 -7.34 -18.43 -1.10
C ILE A 79 -6.40 -18.05 0.05
N TYR A 80 -6.51 -16.84 0.60
CA TYR A 80 -5.56 -16.26 1.57
C TYR A 80 -6.18 -15.96 2.95
N GLY A 81 -7.31 -16.61 3.27
CA GLY A 81 -8.08 -16.33 4.48
C GLY A 81 -7.48 -16.89 5.76
N LEU A 82 -8.36 -17.18 6.74
CA LEU A 82 -8.00 -17.50 8.11
C LEU A 82 -6.99 -18.65 8.26
N HIS A 83 -7.07 -19.68 7.40
CA HIS A 83 -6.14 -20.81 7.43
C HIS A 83 -4.67 -20.38 7.31
N PHE A 84 -4.37 -19.34 6.52
CA PHE A 84 -3.01 -18.81 6.39
C PHE A 84 -2.56 -18.02 7.62
N TYR A 85 -3.50 -17.44 8.35
CA TYR A 85 -3.19 -16.82 9.62
C TYR A 85 -2.82 -17.89 10.65
N GLU A 86 -3.61 -18.95 10.79
CA GLU A 86 -3.37 -20.03 11.76
C GLU A 86 -2.03 -20.75 11.52
N THR A 87 -1.67 -20.97 10.25
CA THR A 87 -0.47 -21.74 9.87
C THR A 87 0.78 -20.90 9.71
N HIS A 88 0.66 -19.67 9.19
CA HIS A 88 1.81 -18.84 8.79
C HIS A 88 1.81 -17.44 9.42
N ARG A 89 0.82 -17.10 10.25
CA ARG A 89 0.62 -15.74 10.78
C ARG A 89 0.56 -14.71 9.64
N CYS A 90 -0.15 -15.08 8.58
CA CYS A 90 -0.40 -14.26 7.39
C CYS A 90 -1.88 -13.89 7.28
N ALA A 91 -2.21 -12.62 7.14
CA ALA A 91 -3.61 -12.16 6.99
C ALA A 91 -3.77 -11.22 5.80
N ILE A 92 -5.01 -11.10 5.32
CA ILE A 92 -5.38 -10.26 4.18
C ILE A 92 -6.16 -9.03 4.64
N LEU A 93 -5.85 -7.87 4.07
CA LEU A 93 -6.52 -6.59 4.33
C LEU A 93 -6.86 -5.89 3.02
N PHE A 94 -8.14 -5.54 2.84
CA PHE A 94 -8.63 -4.85 1.66
C PHE A 94 -8.69 -3.34 1.87
N VAL A 95 -8.25 -2.60 0.85
CA VAL A 95 -8.17 -1.14 0.85
C VAL A 95 -9.07 -0.56 -0.22
N LEU A 96 -10.08 0.19 0.22
CA LEU A 96 -11.10 0.78 -0.64
C LEU A 96 -11.10 2.32 -0.52
N GLY A 97 -11.54 2.99 -1.58
CA GLY A 97 -12.05 4.36 -1.48
C GLY A 97 -13.57 4.35 -1.29
N GLN A 98 -14.20 5.51 -1.42
CA GLN A 98 -15.66 5.64 -1.43
C GLN A 98 -16.26 5.33 -2.81
N PRO A 99 -17.36 4.56 -2.86
CA PRO A 99 -18.13 4.41 -4.07
C PRO A 99 -18.94 5.67 -4.34
N THR A 100 -19.31 5.88 -5.60
CA THR A 100 -20.29 6.91 -5.98
C THR A 100 -21.71 6.51 -5.58
N GLU A 101 -22.01 5.21 -5.58
CA GLU A 101 -23.34 4.67 -5.29
C GLU A 101 -23.53 4.34 -3.80
N LYS A 102 -24.58 4.90 -3.19
CA LYS A 102 -24.95 4.63 -1.80
C LYS A 102 -25.32 3.15 -1.56
N SER A 103 -25.90 2.48 -2.55
CA SER A 103 -26.23 1.04 -2.51
C SER A 103 -24.98 0.19 -2.32
N VAL A 104 -23.90 0.51 -3.05
CA VAL A 104 -22.59 -0.15 -2.93
C VAL A 104 -21.98 0.11 -1.56
N GLN A 105 -22.05 1.35 -1.04
CA GLN A 105 -21.54 1.66 0.30
C GLN A 105 -22.24 0.83 1.39
N LYS A 106 -23.58 0.69 1.31
CA LYS A 106 -24.34 -0.16 2.25
C LYS A 106 -23.87 -1.62 2.21
N ARG A 107 -23.56 -2.15 1.02
CA ARG A 107 -23.02 -3.51 0.87
C ARG A 107 -21.61 -3.63 1.45
N ILE A 108 -20.75 -2.63 1.24
CA ILE A 108 -19.40 -2.59 1.84
C ILE A 108 -19.49 -2.57 3.37
N HIS A 109 -20.39 -1.79 3.97
CA HIS A 109 -20.57 -1.79 5.43
C HIS A 109 -20.94 -3.18 5.97
N LYS A 110 -21.84 -3.90 5.28
CA LYS A 110 -22.20 -5.28 5.65
C LYS A 110 -20.99 -6.22 5.54
N GLU A 111 -20.25 -6.13 4.44
CA GLU A 111 -19.05 -6.93 4.21
C GLU A 111 -17.97 -6.65 5.28
N ALA A 112 -17.68 -5.38 5.56
CA ALA A 112 -16.71 -4.95 6.55
C ALA A 112 -17.13 -5.34 7.97
N TYR A 113 -18.44 -5.32 8.26
CA TYR A 113 -18.96 -5.81 9.52
C TYR A 113 -18.76 -7.31 9.68
N GLN A 114 -18.97 -8.09 8.62
CA GLN A 114 -18.85 -9.55 8.65
C GLN A 114 -17.39 -10.03 8.74
N TYR A 115 -16.50 -9.47 7.93
CA TYR A 115 -15.14 -10.00 7.76
C TYR A 115 -14.07 -9.22 8.51
N LYS A 116 -14.36 -8.00 8.97
CA LYS A 116 -13.44 -7.13 9.72
C LYS A 116 -12.10 -6.84 9.03
N ASP A 117 -12.02 -7.02 7.71
CA ASP A 117 -10.79 -6.97 6.92
C ASP A 117 -10.78 -5.87 5.85
N ILE A 118 -11.67 -4.88 5.97
CA ILE A 118 -11.78 -3.74 5.04
C ILE A 118 -11.47 -2.44 5.76
N ILE A 119 -10.47 -1.72 5.27
CA ILE A 119 -10.24 -0.31 5.58
C ILE A 119 -10.70 0.58 4.42
N GLN A 120 -11.26 1.73 4.76
CA GLN A 120 -11.80 2.68 3.78
C GLN A 120 -11.61 4.11 4.27
N GLN A 121 -11.15 4.98 3.37
CA GLN A 121 -11.11 6.43 3.59
C GLN A 121 -12.05 7.17 2.63
N ASP A 122 -12.36 8.43 2.95
CA ASP A 122 -13.37 9.26 2.29
C ASP A 122 -12.95 9.90 0.95
N PHE A 123 -11.98 9.31 0.22
CA PHE A 123 -11.67 9.71 -1.15
C PHE A 123 -12.46 8.89 -2.19
N VAL A 124 -12.80 9.48 -3.34
CA VAL A 124 -13.49 8.76 -4.42
C VAL A 124 -12.62 7.61 -4.95
N ASP A 125 -13.17 6.39 -4.96
CA ASP A 125 -12.47 5.23 -5.50
C ASP A 125 -12.40 5.32 -7.03
N SER A 126 -11.20 5.61 -7.54
CA SER A 126 -10.94 5.67 -8.98
C SER A 126 -9.50 5.27 -9.27
N TYR A 127 -9.23 4.87 -10.51
CA TYR A 127 -7.89 4.53 -10.96
C TYR A 127 -6.87 5.67 -10.75
N ARG A 128 -7.31 6.92 -10.86
CA ARG A 128 -6.46 8.10 -10.61
C ARG A 128 -6.12 8.29 -9.14
N ASN A 129 -6.91 7.71 -8.23
CA ASN A 129 -6.76 7.85 -6.78
C ASN A 129 -6.11 6.62 -6.13
N LEU A 130 -5.48 5.73 -6.90
CA LEU A 130 -4.75 4.58 -6.34
C LEU A 130 -3.60 5.02 -5.40
N THR A 131 -3.01 6.19 -5.62
CA THR A 131 -2.03 6.79 -4.69
C THR A 131 -2.64 7.02 -3.31
N TRP A 132 -3.90 7.44 -3.23
CA TRP A 132 -4.59 7.62 -1.95
C TRP A 132 -4.88 6.28 -1.27
N LYS A 133 -5.20 5.22 -2.02
CA LYS A 133 -5.22 3.86 -1.45
C LYS A 133 -3.86 3.46 -0.88
N ALA A 134 -2.78 3.80 -1.57
CA ALA A 134 -1.43 3.51 -1.08
C ALA A 134 -1.15 4.20 0.26
N LEU A 135 -1.41 5.51 0.33
CA LEU A 135 -1.23 6.29 1.54
C LEU A 135 -2.14 5.83 2.68
N ALA A 136 -3.37 5.42 2.37
CA ALA A 136 -4.30 4.88 3.35
C ALA A 136 -3.74 3.65 4.06
N TRP A 137 -3.31 2.62 3.33
CA TRP A 137 -2.80 1.42 3.98
C TRP A 137 -1.43 1.63 4.63
N LEU A 138 -0.56 2.49 4.07
CA LEU A 138 0.72 2.85 4.70
C LEU A 138 0.47 3.47 6.08
N ARG A 139 -0.44 4.44 6.15
CA ARG A 139 -0.86 5.06 7.40
C ARG A 139 -1.47 4.04 8.36
N PHE A 140 -2.37 3.18 7.88
CA PHE A 140 -2.99 2.15 8.72
C PHE A 140 -1.96 1.20 9.33
N VAL A 141 -1.01 0.72 8.53
CA VAL A 141 0.02 -0.20 8.99
C VAL A 141 0.94 0.49 9.99
N ASP A 142 1.37 1.72 9.72
CA ASP A 142 2.18 2.45 10.68
C ASP A 142 1.42 2.67 11.99
N GLU A 143 0.16 3.11 11.95
CA GLU A 143 -0.60 3.38 13.17
C GLU A 143 -0.97 2.11 13.96
N ARG A 144 -1.24 0.97 13.29
CA ARG A 144 -1.93 -0.18 13.90
C ARG A 144 -1.14 -1.49 13.94
N CYS A 145 -0.16 -1.68 13.06
CA CYS A 145 0.42 -2.99 12.77
C CYS A 145 1.94 -3.02 13.01
N LYS A 146 2.38 -2.57 14.19
CA LYS A 146 3.81 -2.43 14.54
C LYS A 146 4.61 -3.76 14.54
N ARG A 147 3.93 -4.91 14.63
CA ARG A 147 4.56 -6.26 14.67
C ARG A 147 4.71 -6.94 13.29
N VAL A 148 4.09 -6.37 12.26
CA VAL A 148 4.18 -6.94 10.89
C VAL A 148 5.61 -6.79 10.39
N LYS A 149 6.21 -7.90 9.95
CA LYS A 149 7.57 -7.94 9.41
C LYS A 149 7.61 -7.60 7.92
N PHE A 150 6.67 -8.15 7.16
CA PHE A 150 6.58 -7.91 5.71
C PHE A 150 5.16 -7.62 5.27
N ILE A 151 5.06 -6.74 4.29
CA ILE A 151 3.81 -6.33 3.66
C ILE A 151 3.89 -6.73 2.19
N ILE A 152 2.91 -7.51 1.74
CA ILE A 152 2.78 -7.94 0.35
C ILE A 152 1.64 -7.14 -0.26
N LYS A 153 1.96 -6.14 -1.09
CA LYS A 153 0.94 -5.38 -1.83
C LYS A 153 0.57 -6.12 -3.11
N ILE A 154 -0.72 -6.34 -3.32
CA ILE A 154 -1.28 -6.86 -4.57
C ILE A 154 -2.50 -6.05 -5.03
N ASP A 155 -2.92 -6.27 -6.26
CA ASP A 155 -4.23 -5.84 -6.78
C ASP A 155 -5.24 -7.00 -6.67
N ASP A 156 -6.53 -6.71 -6.73
CA ASP A 156 -7.59 -7.72 -6.52
C ASP A 156 -7.81 -8.71 -7.69
N ASP A 157 -7.03 -8.58 -8.76
CA ASP A 157 -6.95 -9.50 -9.90
C ASP A 157 -5.63 -10.31 -9.94
N VAL A 158 -4.84 -10.26 -8.87
CA VAL A 158 -3.57 -10.99 -8.75
C VAL A 158 -3.73 -12.18 -7.81
N ILE A 159 -3.34 -13.35 -8.29
CA ILE A 159 -3.12 -14.56 -7.50
C ILE A 159 -1.65 -14.94 -7.64
N PHE A 160 -1.04 -15.37 -6.55
CA PHE A 160 0.34 -15.84 -6.47
C PHE A 160 0.46 -17.04 -5.52
N ASN A 161 1.55 -17.80 -5.67
CA ASN A 161 1.89 -18.87 -4.76
C ASN A 161 2.40 -18.30 -3.44
N ILE A 162 1.51 -18.21 -2.46
CA ILE A 162 1.80 -17.68 -1.13
C ILE A 162 2.82 -18.51 -0.36
N PHE A 163 2.89 -19.83 -0.56
CA PHE A 163 3.88 -20.68 0.10
C PHE A 163 5.29 -20.31 -0.34
N THR A 164 5.52 -20.20 -1.65
CA THR A 164 6.82 -19.79 -2.20
C THR A 164 7.22 -18.39 -1.72
N VAL A 165 6.28 -17.45 -1.63
CA VAL A 165 6.55 -16.11 -1.12
C VAL A 165 6.93 -16.16 0.36
N ILE A 166 6.18 -16.90 1.19
CA ILE A 166 6.48 -16.99 2.63
C ILE A 166 7.83 -17.67 2.87
N ASP A 167 8.17 -18.72 2.14
CA ASP A 167 9.47 -19.39 2.27
C ASP A 167 10.62 -18.46 1.87
N PHE A 168 10.43 -17.66 0.82
CA PHE A 168 11.38 -16.61 0.45
C PHE A 168 11.51 -15.52 1.53
N LEU A 169 10.40 -15.09 2.14
CA LEU A 169 10.47 -14.10 3.23
C LEU A 169 11.17 -14.67 4.47
N LYS A 170 10.92 -15.94 4.82
CA LYS A 170 11.61 -16.64 5.91
C LYS A 170 13.11 -16.76 5.67
N SER A 171 13.55 -16.99 4.43
CA SER A 171 14.98 -17.07 4.10
C SER A 171 15.68 -15.71 4.23
N ILE A 172 14.98 -14.62 3.95
CA ILE A 172 15.46 -13.26 4.25
C ILE A 172 15.60 -13.07 5.76
N GLU A 173 14.60 -13.49 6.56
CA GLU A 173 14.66 -13.41 8.02
C GLU A 173 15.83 -14.21 8.61
N SER A 174 16.05 -15.44 8.14
CA SER A 174 17.11 -16.32 8.70
C SER A 174 18.53 -15.84 8.39
N THR A 175 18.70 -15.04 7.34
CA THR A 175 20.02 -14.55 6.90
C THR A 175 20.48 -13.33 7.71
N GLN A 176 19.61 -12.73 8.53
CA GLN A 176 19.90 -11.53 9.32
C GLN A 176 19.84 -11.84 10.81
N LYS A 177 20.97 -11.69 11.50
CA LYS A 177 21.01 -11.86 12.97
C LYS A 177 20.71 -10.59 13.76
N ASP A 178 20.90 -9.37 13.24
CA ASP A 178 20.82 -8.20 14.14
C ASP A 178 20.13 -6.92 13.62
N GLU A 179 19.97 -6.64 12.31
CA GLU A 179 19.22 -5.45 11.86
C GLU A 179 18.46 -5.68 10.54
N VAL A 180 17.12 -5.53 10.56
CA VAL A 180 16.29 -5.58 9.34
C VAL A 180 16.34 -4.23 8.65
N GLU A 181 17.27 -4.06 7.70
CA GLU A 181 17.25 -2.89 6.83
C GLU A 181 15.92 -2.80 6.05
N PRO A 182 15.36 -1.59 5.86
CA PRO A 182 14.16 -1.41 5.05
C PRO A 182 14.37 -1.89 3.61
N ARG A 183 13.53 -2.83 3.16
CA ARG A 183 13.64 -3.43 1.82
C ARG A 183 12.33 -3.29 1.05
N ILE A 184 12.44 -2.90 -0.22
CA ILE A 184 11.35 -2.98 -1.19
C ILE A 184 11.78 -3.96 -2.28
N ILE A 185 11.04 -5.05 -2.42
CA ILE A 185 11.36 -6.13 -3.36
C ILE A 185 10.30 -6.14 -4.45
N CYS A 186 10.69 -5.87 -5.68
CA CYS A 186 9.82 -5.93 -6.85
C CYS A 186 10.62 -6.02 -8.15
N ARG A 187 9.93 -6.26 -9.26
CA ARG A 187 10.53 -6.08 -10.59
C ARG A 187 10.79 -4.60 -10.84
N VAL A 188 12.05 -4.19 -10.77
CA VAL A 188 12.45 -2.82 -11.07
C VAL A 188 12.47 -2.60 -12.58
N ILE A 189 11.65 -1.67 -13.06
CA ILE A 189 11.66 -1.23 -14.46
C ILE A 189 12.44 0.07 -14.54
N ARG A 190 13.56 0.08 -15.26
CA ARG A 190 14.41 1.26 -15.47
C ARG A 190 14.10 1.91 -16.82
N ASN A 191 14.30 3.22 -16.92
CA ASN A 191 14.27 3.99 -18.17
C ASN A 191 12.97 3.89 -19.00
N ARG A 192 11.82 3.62 -18.36
CA ARG A 192 10.54 3.57 -19.07
C ARG A 192 10.08 4.98 -19.44
N LYS A 193 9.90 5.24 -20.74
CA LYS A 193 9.35 6.51 -21.23
C LYS A 193 7.89 6.67 -20.79
N ILE A 194 7.53 7.89 -20.41
CA ILE A 194 6.15 8.23 -20.03
C ILE A 194 5.26 8.14 -21.27
N GLY A 195 4.16 7.38 -21.16
CA GLY A 195 3.16 7.32 -22.20
C GLY A 195 2.44 8.66 -22.31
N ARG A 196 2.53 9.33 -23.47
CA ARG A 196 1.85 10.61 -23.75
C ARG A 196 0.66 10.50 -24.70
N LYS A 197 0.43 9.31 -25.29
CA LYS A 197 -0.68 9.07 -26.21
C LYS A 197 -2.01 9.08 -25.46
N ARG A 198 -2.93 9.97 -25.82
CA ARG A 198 -4.30 10.00 -25.30
C ARG A 198 -4.99 8.67 -25.60
N GLY A 199 -5.75 8.15 -24.64
CA GLY A 199 -6.37 6.83 -24.71
C GLY A 199 -5.54 5.69 -24.07
N ASN A 200 -4.24 5.90 -23.80
CA ASN A 200 -3.48 4.92 -23.03
C ASN A 200 -3.87 4.96 -21.54
N LYS A 201 -4.05 3.78 -20.93
CA LYS A 201 -4.30 3.62 -19.47
C LYS A 201 -3.28 4.37 -18.60
N TRP A 202 -2.04 4.48 -19.08
CA TRP A 202 -0.90 5.09 -18.38
C TRP A 202 -0.54 6.47 -18.93
N CYS A 203 -1.48 7.13 -19.63
CA CYS A 203 -1.25 8.46 -20.20
C CYS A 203 -1.08 9.49 -19.08
N SER A 204 0.02 10.24 -19.09
CA SER A 204 0.19 11.43 -18.26
C SER A 204 0.26 12.67 -19.15
N ILE A 205 -0.71 13.56 -18.99
CA ILE A 205 -0.83 14.83 -19.73
C ILE A 205 -0.33 15.93 -18.80
N GLY A 206 0.98 15.92 -18.54
CA GLY A 206 1.66 16.92 -17.70
C GLY A 206 3.13 17.00 -18.12
N TYR A 207 3.72 18.20 -18.00
CA TYR A 207 5.12 18.45 -18.35
C TYR A 207 6.03 17.48 -17.60
N SER A 208 6.73 16.63 -18.36
CA SER A 208 7.64 15.64 -17.82
C SER A 208 9.06 16.16 -17.92
N LEU A 209 9.74 16.30 -16.78
CA LEU A 209 11.20 16.27 -16.75
C LEU A 209 11.63 14.81 -16.84
N LEU A 210 12.44 14.53 -17.85
CA LEU A 210 13.08 13.24 -18.07
C LEU A 210 14.20 13.11 -17.04
N CYS A 211 14.09 12.17 -16.10
CA CYS A 211 15.28 11.68 -15.40
C CYS A 211 16.14 10.95 -16.43
N SER A 212 17.15 11.63 -16.95
CA SER A 212 18.27 11.02 -17.65
C SER A 212 19.36 10.73 -16.62
N SER A 213 19.94 9.54 -16.75
CA SER A 213 21.02 8.95 -15.94
C SER A 213 22.27 9.82 -15.84
#